data_AF-A0A1I2I4S3-F1
#
_entry.id   AF-A0A1I2I4S3-F1
#
_cell.length_a   1.000
_cell.length_b   1.000
_cell.length_c   1.000
_cell.angle_alpha   90.00
_cell.angle_beta   90.00
_cell.angle_gamma   90.00
#
_symmetry.space_group_name_H-M   'P 1'
#
loop_
_entity.id
_entity.type
_entity.pdbx_description
1 polymer ?
#
loop_
_entity_poly.entity_id
_entity_poly.type
_entity_poly.pdbx_seq_one_letter_code
_entity_poly.pdbx_strand_id
1 'polypeptide(L)'
;MRRMVITTGLGEFITESDVEEHELVDTLRAWIRVLPNAGIYLDGELVSDEARMAIRLALSSETASPPVHPVAPEPEKLRDYAETLQRAFDDVRKGYVQSLRDLQDCARRFSEMWIERERQFADEAARQRELTRKSLADVDLLGRSVKAVQLDDMIAMSTARSGARLSRGDGVTAMDFLGGVVKTLTGEK
;
A
#
# COMPACT_ATOMS: atom_id res chain seq x y z
N MET A 1 24.27 -14.69 -38.21
CA MET A 1 23.51 -13.78 -37.34
C MET A 1 22.82 -14.55 -36.22
N ARG A 2 23.08 -14.17 -34.97
CA ARG A 2 22.38 -14.62 -33.75
C ARG A 2 21.73 -13.42 -33.09
N ARG A 3 20.54 -13.63 -32.51
CA ARG A 3 19.78 -12.57 -31.86
C ARG A 3 20.26 -12.41 -30.42
N MET A 4 20.79 -11.24 -30.07
CA MET A 4 21.21 -10.94 -28.71
C MET A 4 20.24 -9.94 -28.06
N VAL A 5 19.68 -10.31 -26.91
CA VAL A 5 18.79 -9.46 -26.11
C VAL A 5 19.44 -9.19 -24.76
N ILE A 6 19.43 -7.93 -24.34
CA ILE A 6 20.04 -7.49 -23.08
C ILE A 6 18.96 -6.91 -22.18
N THR A 7 18.94 -7.37 -20.94
CA THR A 7 18.03 -6.93 -19.89
C THR A 7 18.80 -6.46 -18.66
N THR A 8 18.15 -5.67 -17.80
CA THR A 8 18.66 -5.35 -16.47
C THR A 8 18.73 -6.62 -15.62
N GLY A 9 19.43 -6.56 -14.48
CA GLY A 9 19.43 -7.66 -13.50
C GLY A 9 18.06 -7.95 -12.88
N LEU A 10 17.08 -7.08 -13.11
CA LEU A 10 15.68 -7.25 -12.70
C LEU A 10 14.77 -7.73 -13.85
N GLY A 11 15.33 -7.97 -15.04
CA GLY A 11 14.60 -8.48 -16.20
C GLY A 11 13.96 -7.41 -17.09
N GLU A 12 14.24 -6.12 -16.87
CA GLU A 12 13.73 -5.05 -17.73
C GLU A 12 14.53 -4.99 -19.04
N PHE A 13 13.83 -4.82 -20.17
CA PHE A 13 14.47 -4.75 -21.48
C PHE A 13 15.37 -3.51 -21.61
N ILE A 14 16.60 -3.71 -22.10
CA ILE A 14 17.54 -2.62 -22.41
C ILE A 14 17.64 -2.46 -23.92
N THR A 15 18.03 -3.52 -24.64
CA THR A 15 18.22 -3.46 -26.09
C THR A 15 18.24 -4.85 -26.72
N GLU A 16 18.15 -4.87 -28.05
CA GLU A 16 18.18 -6.05 -28.90
C GLU A 16 19.04 -5.75 -30.13
N SER A 17 19.89 -6.71 -30.52
CA SER A 17 20.76 -6.60 -31.68
C SER A 17 21.00 -7.96 -32.33
N ASP A 18 20.99 -8.00 -33.65
CA ASP A 18 21.48 -9.15 -34.42
C ASP A 18 23.00 -9.06 -34.54
N VAL A 19 23.71 -10.07 -34.05
CA VAL A 19 25.17 -10.09 -33.98
C VAL A 19 25.70 -11.22 -34.85
N GLU A 20 26.76 -10.97 -35.60
CA GLU A 20 27.42 -12.04 -36.35
C GLU A 20 28.25 -12.95 -35.45
N GLU A 21 28.40 -14.22 -35.82
CA GLU A 21 29.03 -15.23 -34.96
C GLU A 21 30.49 -14.88 -34.60
N HIS A 22 31.19 -14.19 -35.49
CA HIS A 22 32.55 -13.72 -35.25
C HIS A 22 32.64 -12.50 -34.33
N GLU A 23 31.56 -11.72 -34.18
CA GLU A 23 31.50 -10.51 -33.33
C GLU A 23 30.85 -10.80 -31.97
N LEU A 24 30.28 -12.00 -31.80
CA LEU A 24 29.48 -12.37 -30.64
C LEU A 24 30.26 -12.26 -29.33
N VAL A 25 31.50 -12.76 -29.32
CA VAL A 25 32.35 -12.77 -28.12
C VAL A 25 32.73 -11.33 -27.72
N ASP A 26 33.10 -10.50 -28.69
CA ASP A 26 33.51 -9.11 -28.44
C ASP A 26 32.33 -8.25 -27.96
N THR A 27 31.16 -8.46 -28.56
CA THR A 27 29.94 -7.75 -28.18
C THR A 27 29.49 -8.17 -26.78
N LEU A 28 29.48 -9.47 -26.49
CA LEU A 28 29.18 -10.02 -25.16
C LEU A 28 30.15 -9.49 -24.10
N ARG A 29 31.44 -9.44 -24.45
CA ARG A 29 32.49 -8.89 -23.59
C ARG A 29 32.29 -7.41 -23.29
N ALA A 30 31.93 -6.60 -24.29
CA ALA A 30 31.63 -5.19 -24.10
C ALA A 30 30.46 -4.98 -23.13
N TRP A 31 29.37 -5.74 -23.29
CA TRP A 31 28.20 -5.65 -22.40
C TRP A 31 28.51 -6.12 -20.98
N ILE A 32 29.26 -7.21 -20.81
CA ILE A 32 29.68 -7.68 -19.47
C ILE A 32 30.58 -6.63 -18.78
N ARG A 33 31.38 -5.88 -19.53
CA ARG A 33 32.22 -4.80 -18.98
C ARG A 33 31.39 -3.60 -18.51
N VAL A 34 30.37 -3.21 -19.26
CA VAL A 34 29.54 -2.03 -18.96
C VAL A 34 28.46 -2.36 -17.92
N LEU A 35 27.80 -3.51 -18.05
CA LEU A 35 26.72 -3.97 -17.18
C LEU A 35 26.99 -5.41 -16.70
N PRO A 36 27.82 -5.60 -15.66
CA PRO A 36 28.26 -6.93 -15.23
C PRO A 36 27.10 -7.84 -14.78
N ASN A 37 26.00 -7.26 -14.31
CA ASN A 37 24.84 -7.98 -13.78
C ASN A 37 23.64 -8.01 -14.74
N ALA A 38 23.80 -7.58 -16.00
CA ALA A 38 22.72 -7.66 -17.00
C ALA A 38 22.34 -9.12 -17.30
N GLY A 39 21.06 -9.38 -17.58
CA GLY A 39 20.64 -10.62 -18.23
C GLY A 39 20.97 -10.52 -19.71
N ILE A 40 21.80 -11.41 -20.24
CA ILE A 40 22.16 -11.41 -21.67
C ILE A 40 21.66 -12.72 -22.25
N TYR A 41 20.82 -12.64 -23.27
CA TYR A 41 20.20 -13.78 -23.93
C TYR A 41 20.68 -13.87 -25.37
N LEU A 42 21.04 -15.07 -25.82
CA LEU A 42 21.40 -15.39 -27.19
C LEU A 42 20.36 -16.37 -27.74
N ASP A 43 19.66 -15.97 -28.80
CA ASP A 43 18.58 -16.74 -29.43
C ASP A 43 17.49 -17.22 -28.44
N GLY A 44 17.26 -16.43 -27.39
CA GLY A 44 16.29 -16.71 -26.32
C GLY A 44 16.84 -17.50 -25.14
N GLU A 45 18.09 -17.97 -25.19
CA GLU A 45 18.74 -18.66 -24.07
C GLU A 45 19.64 -17.71 -23.27
N LEU A 46 19.53 -17.74 -21.95
CA LEU A 46 20.39 -16.94 -21.08
C LEU A 46 21.84 -17.43 -21.19
N VAL A 47 22.78 -16.51 -21.40
CA VAL A 47 24.21 -16.83 -21.39
C VAL A 47 24.58 -17.44 -20.04
N SER A 48 25.17 -18.64 -20.07
CA SER A 48 25.51 -19.41 -18.88
C SER A 48 26.50 -18.68 -17.97
N ASP A 49 26.38 -18.95 -16.67
CA ASP A 49 27.27 -18.34 -15.67
C ASP A 49 28.73 -18.74 -15.88
N GLU A 50 28.99 -19.96 -16.37
CA GLU A 50 30.33 -20.41 -16.73
C GLU A 50 30.95 -19.57 -17.85
N ALA A 51 30.18 -19.28 -18.91
CA ALA A 51 30.64 -18.47 -20.03
C ALA A 51 30.88 -17.02 -19.60
N ARG A 52 29.99 -16.47 -18.77
CA ARG A 52 30.16 -15.15 -18.17
C ARG A 52 31.43 -15.09 -17.33
N MET A 53 31.70 -16.14 -16.56
CA MET A 53 32.89 -16.18 -15.71
C MET A 53 34.17 -16.29 -16.50
N ALA A 54 34.21 -17.10 -17.56
CA ALA A 54 35.34 -17.16 -18.48
C ALA A 54 35.66 -15.78 -19.10
N ILE A 55 34.63 -15.03 -19.53
CA ILE A 55 34.82 -13.70 -20.12
C ILE A 55 35.30 -12.68 -19.08
N ARG A 56 34.77 -12.72 -17.85
CA ARG A 56 35.27 -11.85 -16.77
C ARG A 56 36.72 -12.16 -16.41
N LEU A 57 37.11 -13.44 -16.39
CA LEU A 57 38.51 -13.83 -16.16
C LEU A 57 39.41 -13.36 -17.29
N ALA A 58 38.99 -13.51 -18.55
CA ALA A 58 39.72 -13.01 -19.71
C ALA A 58 39.91 -11.48 -19.65
N LEU A 59 38.84 -10.74 -19.33
CA LEU A 59 38.86 -9.29 -19.09
C LEU A 59 39.87 -8.89 -18.01
N SER A 60 39.96 -9.67 -16.94
CA SER A 60 40.90 -9.41 -15.83
C SER A 60 42.35 -9.73 -16.19
N SER A 61 42.57 -10.68 -17.11
CA SER A 61 43.91 -11.05 -17.58
C SER A 61 44.48 -10.03 -18.58
N GLU A 62 43.64 -9.40 -19.41
CA GLU A 62 44.10 -8.39 -20.36
C GLU A 62 44.54 -7.09 -19.69
N THR A 63 44.02 -6.78 -18.49
CA THR A 63 44.55 -5.70 -17.64
C THR A 63 45.95 -5.97 -17.09
N ALA A 64 46.54 -7.14 -17.35
CA ALA A 64 47.94 -7.46 -17.02
C ALA A 64 48.93 -7.19 -18.17
N SER A 65 48.55 -6.40 -19.18
CA SER A 65 49.55 -5.79 -20.07
C SER A 65 50.42 -4.79 -19.28
N PRO A 66 51.74 -4.72 -19.52
CA PRO A 66 52.59 -3.72 -18.87
C PRO A 66 52.01 -2.33 -19.15
N PRO A 67 51.99 -1.42 -18.15
CA PRO A 67 51.38 -0.11 -18.32
C PRO A 67 52.06 0.60 -19.48
N VAL A 68 51.33 0.80 -20.57
CA VAL A 68 51.64 1.85 -21.53
C VAL A 68 51.48 3.13 -20.74
N HIS A 69 52.59 3.69 -20.27
CA HIS A 69 52.57 4.99 -19.62
C HIS A 69 51.93 5.98 -20.59
N PRO A 70 50.77 6.58 -20.26
CA PRO A 70 50.21 7.61 -21.11
C PRO A 70 51.22 8.75 -21.15
N VAL A 71 51.55 9.18 -22.37
CA VAL A 71 52.35 10.40 -22.59
C VAL A 71 51.72 11.50 -21.76
N ALA A 72 52.49 12.09 -20.84
CA ALA A 72 51.99 13.13 -19.96
C ALA A 72 51.39 14.25 -20.82
N PRO A 73 50.11 14.61 -20.64
CA PRO A 73 49.50 15.67 -21.42
C PRO A 73 50.27 16.98 -21.20
N GLU A 74 50.46 17.74 -22.27
CA GLU A 74 51.16 19.04 -22.23
C GLU A 74 50.56 19.95 -21.14
N PRO A 75 51.37 20.75 -20.44
CA PRO A 75 50.96 21.49 -19.24
C PRO A 75 49.81 22.49 -19.47
N GLU A 76 49.62 22.97 -20.69
CA GLU A 76 48.47 23.82 -21.06
C GLU A 76 47.16 23.02 -21.09
N LYS A 77 47.18 21.79 -21.63
CA LYS A 77 46.03 20.89 -21.65
C LYS A 77 45.63 20.43 -20.25
N LEU A 78 46.59 20.37 -19.32
CA LEU A 78 46.34 20.06 -17.91
C LEU A 78 45.55 21.16 -17.19
N ARG A 79 45.80 22.44 -17.50
CA ARG A 79 45.04 23.56 -16.92
C ARG A 79 43.61 23.58 -17.41
N ASP A 80 43.40 23.45 -18.72
CA ASP A 80 42.06 23.40 -19.31
C ASP A 80 41.27 22.19 -18.80
N TYR A 81 41.95 21.05 -18.60
CA TYR A 81 41.35 19.84 -18.03
C TYR A 81 40.97 20.03 -16.56
N ALA A 82 41.83 20.66 -15.74
CA ALA A 82 41.55 20.95 -14.35
C ALA A 82 40.37 21.93 -14.19
N GLU A 83 40.30 22.96 -15.02
CA GLU A 83 39.16 23.90 -15.05
C GLU A 83 37.87 23.20 -15.47
N THR A 84 37.93 22.31 -16.46
CA THR A 84 36.78 21.53 -16.92
C THR A 84 36.27 20.59 -15.84
N LEU A 85 37.18 19.89 -15.15
CA LEU A 85 36.83 19.04 -14.01
C LEU A 85 36.22 19.86 -12.88
N GLN A 86 36.79 21.03 -12.56
CA GLN A 86 36.28 21.87 -11.49
C GLN A 86 34.86 22.37 -11.79
N ARG A 87 34.57 22.77 -13.04
CA ARG A 87 33.21 23.11 -13.49
C ARG A 87 32.26 21.92 -13.41
N ALA A 88 32.69 20.74 -13.87
CA ALA A 88 31.88 19.53 -13.80
C ALA A 88 31.55 19.16 -12.34
N PHE A 89 32.52 19.24 -11.43
CA PHE A 89 32.28 18.99 -10.00
C PHE A 89 31.37 20.04 -9.37
N ASP A 90 31.51 21.32 -9.74
CA ASP A 90 30.62 22.37 -9.26
C ASP A 90 29.18 22.19 -9.74
N ASP A 91 28.99 21.77 -10.98
CA ASP A 91 27.67 21.50 -11.53
C ASP A 91 27.03 20.25 -10.91
N VAL A 92 27.81 19.17 -10.70
CA VAL A 92 27.35 18.00 -9.95
C VAL A 92 26.98 18.37 -8.52
N ARG A 93 27.80 19.18 -7.84
CA ARG A 93 27.53 19.64 -6.48
C ARG A 93 26.25 20.47 -6.41
N LYS A 94 26.05 21.40 -7.34
CA LYS A 94 24.82 22.20 -7.43
C LYS A 94 23.61 21.32 -7.70
N GLY A 95 23.72 20.39 -8.64
CA GLY A 95 22.67 19.43 -8.98
C GLY A 95 22.27 18.58 -7.77
N TYR A 96 23.26 18.04 -7.04
CA TYR A 96 23.04 17.26 -5.83
C TYR A 96 22.34 18.06 -4.73
N VAL A 97 22.81 19.28 -4.44
CA VAL A 97 22.17 20.15 -3.44
C VAL A 97 20.74 20.52 -3.85
N GLN A 98 20.51 20.79 -5.14
CA GLN A 98 19.18 21.09 -5.65
C GLN A 98 18.25 19.89 -5.51
N SER A 99 18.72 18.68 -5.86
CA SER A 99 17.94 17.46 -5.70
C SER A 99 17.56 17.19 -4.24
N LEU A 100 18.45 17.47 -3.28
CA LEU A 100 18.13 17.35 -1.86
C LEU A 100 17.05 18.35 -1.41
N ARG A 101 17.09 19.58 -1.92
CA ARG A 101 16.06 20.59 -1.64
C ARG A 101 14.71 20.18 -2.24
N ASP A 102 14.71 19.72 -3.48
CA ASP A 102 13.50 19.27 -4.16
C ASP A 102 12.88 18.06 -3.44
N LEU A 103 13.72 17.13 -2.95
CA LEU A 103 13.27 16.00 -2.15
C LEU A 103 12.66 16.44 -0.81
N GLN A 104 13.28 17.42 -0.14
CA GLN A 104 12.75 17.98 1.10
C GLN A 104 11.38 18.65 0.89
N ASP A 105 11.23 19.44 -0.18
CA ASP A 105 9.97 20.08 -0.52
C ASP A 105 8.89 19.07 -0.90
N CYS A 106 9.26 18.01 -1.62
CA CYS A 106 8.39 16.91 -1.95
C CYS A 106 7.89 16.19 -0.68
N ALA A 107 8.79 15.85 0.24
CA ALA A 107 8.46 15.23 1.50
C ALA A 107 7.54 16.11 2.36
N ARG A 108 7.77 17.43 2.39
CA ARG A 108 6.92 18.38 3.11
C ARG A 108 5.49 18.40 2.55
N ARG A 109 5.33 18.49 1.23
CA ARG A 109 4.02 18.47 0.56
C ARG A 109 3.28 17.15 0.80
N PHE A 110 3.99 16.04 0.76
CA PHE A 110 3.40 14.74 1.10
C PHE A 110 2.93 14.72 2.56
N SER A 111 3.74 15.20 3.50
CA SER A 111 3.34 15.27 4.91
C SER A 111 2.08 16.12 5.12
N GLU A 112 1.99 17.29 4.47
CA GLU A 112 0.81 18.16 4.55
C GLU A 112 -0.44 17.45 4.00
N MET A 113 -0.32 16.77 2.85
CA MET A 113 -1.42 16.00 2.26
C MET A 113 -1.86 14.83 3.16
N TRP A 114 -0.92 14.10 3.76
CA TRP A 114 -1.22 12.98 4.64
C TRP A 114 -1.95 13.44 5.90
N ILE A 115 -1.52 14.54 6.52
CA ILE A 115 -2.19 15.11 7.70
C ILE A 115 -3.63 15.51 7.36
N GLU A 116 -3.85 16.16 6.22
CA GLU A 116 -5.19 16.54 5.78
C GLU A 116 -6.08 15.31 5.54
N ARG A 117 -5.52 14.26 4.92
CA ARG A 117 -6.22 13.00 4.71
C ARG A 117 -6.56 12.29 6.03
N GLU A 118 -5.63 12.25 6.98
CA GLU A 118 -5.83 11.69 8.33
C GLU A 118 -6.97 12.41 9.05
N ARG A 119 -7.01 13.74 8.94
CA ARG A 119 -8.09 14.56 9.49
C ARG A 119 -9.44 14.20 8.88
N GLN A 120 -9.52 14.09 7.56
CA GLN A 120 -10.75 13.71 6.88
C GLN A 120 -11.23 12.30 7.29
N PHE A 121 -10.31 11.35 7.46
CA PHE A 121 -10.66 10.02 7.98
C PHE A 121 -11.17 10.05 9.41
N ALA A 122 -10.54 10.85 10.29
CA ALA A 122 -10.98 11.00 11.67
C ALA A 122 -12.39 11.63 11.73
N ASP A 123 -12.65 12.65 10.92
CA ASP A 123 -13.95 13.31 10.80
C ASP A 123 -15.02 12.33 10.27
N GLU A 124 -14.68 11.54 9.25
CA GLU A 124 -15.60 10.53 8.70
C GLU A 124 -15.90 9.43 9.72
N ALA A 125 -14.89 8.95 10.45
CA ALA A 125 -15.07 7.97 11.51
C ALA A 125 -15.96 8.52 12.64
N ALA A 126 -15.82 9.81 12.99
CA ALA A 126 -16.70 10.46 13.95
C ALA A 126 -18.15 10.54 13.43
N ARG A 127 -18.35 10.92 12.16
CA ARG A 127 -19.67 10.93 11.51
C ARG A 127 -20.32 9.55 11.51
N GLN A 128 -19.56 8.51 11.16
CA GLN A 128 -20.06 7.13 11.14
C GLN A 128 -20.45 6.63 12.53
N ARG A 129 -19.68 6.96 13.57
CA ARG A 129 -20.06 6.65 14.96
C ARG A 129 -21.36 7.32 15.35
N GLU A 130 -21.56 8.58 14.97
CA GLU A 130 -22.78 9.30 15.28
C GLU A 130 -23.99 8.73 14.53
N LEU A 131 -23.85 8.42 13.24
CA LEU A 131 -24.89 7.76 12.46
C LEU A 131 -25.26 6.40 13.05
N THR A 132 -24.26 5.59 13.40
CA THR A 132 -24.47 4.29 14.05
C THR A 132 -25.22 4.43 15.37
N ARG A 133 -24.83 5.42 16.19
CA ARG A 133 -25.52 5.72 17.46
C ARG A 133 -26.98 6.10 17.22
N LYS A 134 -27.28 6.93 16.21
CA LYS A 134 -28.65 7.30 15.85
C LYS A 134 -29.46 6.09 15.40
N SER A 135 -28.92 5.27 14.49
CA SER A 135 -29.59 4.06 14.03
C SER A 135 -29.87 3.07 15.17
N LEU A 136 -28.96 2.91 16.12
CA LEU A 136 -29.20 2.07 17.30
C LEU A 136 -30.33 2.63 18.19
N ALA A 137 -30.42 3.96 18.36
CA ALA A 137 -31.50 4.59 19.10
C ALA A 137 -32.86 4.38 18.42
N ASP A 138 -32.91 4.47 17.09
CA ASP A 138 -34.13 4.21 16.31
C ASP A 138 -34.57 2.75 16.42
N VAL A 139 -33.62 1.80 16.37
CA VAL A 139 -33.90 0.36 16.58
C VAL A 139 -34.42 0.09 17.99
N ASP A 140 -33.87 0.73 19.02
CA ASP A 140 -34.38 0.61 20.40
C ASP A 140 -35.81 1.17 20.51
N LEU A 141 -36.09 2.31 19.87
CA LEU A 141 -37.44 2.90 19.84
C LEU A 141 -38.43 1.95 19.14
N LEU A 142 -38.06 1.36 18.01
CA LEU A 142 -38.87 0.34 17.33
C LEU A 142 -39.07 -0.90 18.21
N GLY A 143 -38.05 -1.34 18.93
CA GLY A 143 -38.17 -2.45 19.88
C GLY A 143 -39.16 -2.14 21.01
N ARG A 144 -39.17 -0.90 21.52
CA ARG A 144 -40.11 -0.45 22.54
C ARG A 144 -41.54 -0.35 22.01
N SER A 145 -41.74 0.15 20.79
CA SER A 145 -43.08 0.23 20.19
C SER A 145 -43.67 -1.16 19.93
N VAL A 146 -42.87 -2.11 19.43
CA VAL A 146 -43.32 -3.51 19.25
C VAL A 146 -43.68 -4.14 20.59
N LYS A 147 -42.88 -3.92 21.65
CA LYS A 147 -43.21 -4.41 22.99
C LYS A 147 -44.49 -3.78 23.55
N ALA A 148 -44.72 -2.49 23.30
CA ALA A 148 -45.95 -1.83 23.72
C ALA A 148 -47.18 -2.46 23.03
N VAL A 149 -47.11 -2.70 21.72
CA VAL A 149 -48.19 -3.38 20.99
C VAL A 149 -48.42 -4.81 21.49
N GLN A 150 -47.35 -5.58 21.74
CA GLN A 150 -47.48 -6.93 22.31
C GLN A 150 -48.12 -6.93 23.70
N LEU A 151 -47.83 -5.91 24.51
CA LEU A 151 -48.42 -5.74 25.83
C LEU A 151 -49.90 -5.37 25.72
N ASP A 152 -50.27 -4.46 24.80
CA ASP A 152 -51.66 -4.11 24.51
C ASP A 152 -52.43 -5.35 24.00
N ASP A 153 -51.85 -6.14 23.11
CA ASP A 153 -52.43 -7.40 22.62
C ASP A 153 -52.61 -8.42 23.75
N MET A 154 -51.64 -8.53 24.66
CA MET A 154 -51.72 -9.41 25.83
C MET A 154 -52.82 -8.95 26.79
N ILE A 155 -52.93 -7.64 27.04
CA ILE A 155 -54.02 -7.07 27.84
C ILE A 155 -55.36 -7.35 27.16
N ALA A 156 -55.49 -7.06 25.86
CA ALA A 156 -56.72 -7.32 25.09
C ALA A 156 -57.12 -8.80 25.10
N MET A 157 -56.17 -9.72 24.99
CA MET A 157 -56.43 -11.16 25.12
C MET A 157 -56.83 -11.55 26.55
N SER A 158 -56.23 -10.92 27.56
CA SER A 158 -56.56 -11.18 28.97
C SER A 158 -57.95 -10.64 29.34
N THR A 159 -58.35 -9.48 28.80
CA THR A 159 -59.67 -8.89 28.98
C THR A 159 -60.71 -9.64 28.17
N ALA A 160 -60.40 -10.12 26.96
CA ALA A 160 -61.26 -11.00 26.19
C ALA A 160 -61.46 -12.37 26.89
N ARG A 161 -60.40 -12.96 27.46
CA ARG A 161 -60.51 -14.18 28.29
C ARG A 161 -61.28 -13.94 29.59
N SER A 162 -61.11 -12.78 30.22
CA SER A 162 -61.87 -12.39 31.41
C SER A 162 -63.35 -12.17 31.08
N GLY A 163 -63.67 -11.54 29.94
CA GLY A 163 -65.04 -11.39 29.42
C GLY A 163 -65.67 -12.74 29.05
N ALA A 164 -64.90 -13.67 28.49
CA ALA A 164 -65.36 -15.03 28.21
C ALA A 164 -65.57 -15.87 29.49
N ARG A 165 -64.82 -15.61 30.57
CA ARG A 165 -65.03 -16.23 31.90
C ARG A 165 -66.21 -15.59 32.64
N LEU A 166 -66.42 -14.28 32.53
CA LEU A 166 -67.59 -13.58 33.09
C LEU A 166 -68.91 -14.05 32.45
N SER A 167 -68.87 -14.56 31.22
CA SER A 167 -70.02 -15.20 30.56
C SER A 167 -70.29 -16.63 31.08
N ARG A 168 -69.40 -17.20 31.91
CA ARG A 168 -69.47 -18.60 32.36
C ARG A 168 -69.17 -18.73 33.86
N GLY A 169 -70.05 -18.14 34.68
CA GLY A 169 -70.22 -18.48 36.09
C GLY A 169 -69.37 -17.67 37.07
N ASP A 170 -70.08 -16.91 37.90
CA ASP A 170 -69.66 -16.19 39.11
C ASP A 170 -68.66 -15.02 38.91
N GLY A 171 -69.18 -13.80 39.11
CA GLY A 171 -68.52 -12.57 38.73
C GLY A 171 -67.45 -12.13 39.73
N VAL A 172 -66.18 -12.16 39.30
CA VAL A 172 -65.11 -11.41 39.97
C VAL A 172 -65.28 -9.94 39.60
N THR A 173 -65.48 -9.08 40.60
CA THR A 173 -65.80 -7.67 40.39
C THR A 173 -64.50 -6.87 40.23
N ALA A 174 -64.51 -5.74 39.50
CA ALA A 174 -63.32 -4.90 39.28
C ALA A 174 -62.62 -4.44 40.59
N MET A 175 -63.36 -4.43 41.70
CA MET A 175 -62.81 -4.16 43.04
C MET A 175 -61.89 -5.27 43.57
N ASP A 176 -62.08 -6.53 43.15
CA ASP A 176 -61.22 -7.65 43.56
C ASP A 176 -59.86 -7.57 42.88
N PHE A 177 -59.82 -7.06 41.64
CA PHE A 177 -58.57 -6.81 40.91
C PHE A 177 -57.76 -5.66 41.53
N LEU A 178 -58.43 -4.56 41.89
CA LEU A 178 -57.80 -3.45 42.61
C LEU A 178 -57.34 -3.86 44.02
N GLY A 179 -58.15 -4.63 44.74
CA GLY A 179 -57.79 -5.19 46.04
C GLY A 179 -56.57 -6.12 45.97
N GLY A 180 -56.48 -6.96 44.93
CA GLY A 180 -55.32 -7.84 44.70
C GLY A 180 -54.03 -7.06 44.45
N VAL A 181 -54.07 -6.01 43.64
CA VAL A 181 -52.89 -5.17 43.32
C VAL A 181 -52.42 -4.39 44.54
N VAL A 182 -53.36 -3.84 45.33
CA VAL A 182 -53.03 -3.15 46.60
C VAL A 182 -52.41 -4.14 47.59
N LYS A 183 -52.96 -5.35 47.74
CA LYS A 183 -52.43 -6.37 48.66
C LYS A 183 -51.03 -6.85 48.28
N THR A 184 -50.71 -6.92 46.99
CA THR A 184 -49.33 -7.23 46.52
C THR A 184 -48.33 -6.10 46.73
N LEU A 185 -48.79 -4.84 46.82
CA LEU A 185 -47.92 -3.68 47.05
C LEU A 185 -47.70 -3.37 48.53
N THR A 186 -48.67 -3.67 49.40
CA THR A 186 -48.55 -3.45 50.86
C THR A 186 -47.99 -4.63 51.64
N GLY A 187 -47.89 -5.82 51.03
CA GLY A 187 -47.12 -6.93 51.60
C GLY A 187 -47.70 -7.52 52.89
N GLU A 188 -49.01 -7.45 53.13
CA GLU A 188 -49.66 -8.21 54.20
C GLU A 188 -50.13 -9.58 53.68
N LYS A 189 -49.67 -10.65 54.33
CA LYS A 189 -50.05 -12.04 54.07
C LYS A 189 -51.56 -12.25 54.26
#